data_AF-A0A2G2J7U9-F1
#
_entry.id   AF-A0A2G2J7U9-F1
#
_cell.length_a   1.000
_cell.length_b   1.000
_cell.length_c   1.000
_cell.angle_alpha   90.00
_cell.angle_beta   90.00
_cell.angle_gamma   90.00
#
_symmetry.space_group_name_H-M   'P 1'
#
loop_
_entity.id
_entity.type
_entity.pdbx_description
1 polymer ?
#
loop_
_entity_poly.entity_id
_entity_poly.type
_entity_poly.pdbx_seq_one_letter_code
_entity_poly.pdbx_strand_id
1 'polypeptide(L)'
;MAKKPNKSQNSMSKAELKERAEAHPLAVPFLWLGHEKTIKNFIFVPMIGLVLFSILGFFFPLHHPADWDFFASYTLIGFAAYSFVVLSAWPLFKLLSRDEDYYGEDHDD
;
A
#
# COMPACT_ATOMS: atom_id res chain seq x y z
N MET A 1 10.15 -27.04 42.39
CA MET A 1 10.14 -25.76 41.66
C MET A 1 9.03 -25.80 40.62
N ALA A 2 7.89 -25.15 40.87
CA ALA A 2 6.78 -25.13 39.93
C ALA A 2 7.09 -24.20 38.75
N LYS A 3 7.03 -24.74 37.53
CA LYS A 3 7.18 -24.00 36.27
C LYS A 3 6.02 -22.99 36.17
N LYS A 4 6.31 -21.69 36.24
CA LYS A 4 5.32 -20.62 36.10
C LYS A 4 4.56 -20.78 34.77
N PRO A 5 3.22 -20.61 34.75
CA PRO A 5 2.45 -20.74 33.52
C PRO A 5 2.84 -19.64 32.52
N ASN A 6 3.07 -20.07 31.28
CA ASN A 6 3.45 -19.25 30.14
C ASN A 6 2.30 -18.28 29.80
N LYS A 7 2.49 -16.99 30.10
CA LYS A 7 1.52 -15.91 29.87
C LYS A 7 1.53 -15.48 28.39
N SER A 8 1.25 -16.43 27.50
CA SER A 8 1.07 -16.24 26.05
C SER A 8 -0.31 -16.75 25.63
N GLN A 9 -1.34 -16.39 26.40
CA GLN A 9 -2.72 -16.48 25.93
C GLN A 9 -3.19 -15.06 25.65
N ASN A 10 -2.94 -14.61 24.43
CA ASN A 10 -3.59 -13.44 23.83
C ASN A 10 -5.10 -13.63 23.94
N SER A 11 -5.73 -12.96 24.89
CA SER A 11 -7.18 -12.77 24.87
C SER A 11 -7.49 -11.82 23.72
N MET A 12 -7.88 -12.35 22.56
CA MET A 12 -8.35 -11.50 21.47
C MET A 12 -9.57 -10.71 21.94
N SER A 13 -9.58 -9.42 21.63
CA SER A 13 -10.68 -8.52 21.98
C SER A 13 -11.96 -8.98 21.30
N LYS A 14 -13.12 -8.77 21.92
CA LYS A 14 -14.43 -9.14 21.35
C LYS A 14 -14.66 -8.52 19.96
N ALA A 15 -14.05 -7.37 19.69
CA ALA A 15 -14.09 -6.70 18.39
C ALA A 15 -13.32 -7.47 17.30
N GLU A 16 -12.12 -7.97 17.61
CA GLU A 16 -11.28 -8.74 16.67
C GLU A 16 -11.91 -10.09 16.31
N LEU A 17 -12.65 -10.69 17.25
CA LEU A 17 -13.40 -11.93 17.02
C LEU A 17 -14.58 -11.71 16.06
N LYS A 18 -15.27 -10.58 16.18
CA LYS A 18 -16.38 -10.21 15.29
C LYS A 18 -15.87 -9.90 13.88
N GLU A 19 -14.79 -9.14 13.78
CA GLU A 19 -14.15 -8.78 12.51
C GLU A 19 -13.65 -10.03 11.74
N ARG A 20 -13.06 -11.00 12.45
CA ARG A 20 -12.65 -12.30 11.87
C ARG A 20 -13.83 -13.17 11.43
N ALA A 21 -14.98 -13.06 12.09
CA ALA A 21 -16.18 -13.82 11.76
C ALA A 21 -16.93 -13.22 10.55
N GLU A 22 -16.86 -11.90 10.37
CA GLU A 22 -17.46 -11.18 9.23
C GLU A 22 -16.53 -11.17 7.99
N ALA A 23 -15.22 -11.36 8.17
CA ALA A 23 -14.28 -11.42 7.08
C ALA A 23 -14.36 -12.76 6.30
N HIS A 24 -14.20 -12.68 4.98
CA HIS A 24 -14.05 -13.86 4.14
C HIS A 24 -12.87 -14.72 4.63
N PRO A 25 -12.94 -16.06 4.63
CA PRO A 25 -11.90 -16.94 5.19
C PRO A 25 -10.50 -16.70 4.61
N LEU A 26 -10.42 -16.20 3.37
CA LEU A 26 -9.16 -15.86 2.69
C LEU A 26 -8.58 -14.50 3.13
N ALA A 27 -9.41 -13.62 3.70
CA ALA A 27 -9.01 -12.31 4.21
C ALA A 27 -8.51 -12.38 5.67
N VAL A 28 -8.88 -13.42 6.42
CA VAL A 28 -8.44 -13.65 7.81
C VAL A 28 -6.92 -13.53 8.04
N PRO A 29 -6.04 -14.10 7.19
CA PRO A 29 -4.59 -13.93 7.36
C PRO A 29 -4.09 -12.50 7.07
N PHE A 30 -4.88 -11.67 6.37
CA PHE A 30 -4.51 -10.32 5.96
C PHE A 30 -5.25 -9.22 6.74
N LEU A 31 -6.04 -9.56 7.77
CA LEU A 31 -6.74 -8.56 8.60
C LEU A 31 -5.80 -7.53 9.24
N TRP A 32 -4.56 -7.92 9.54
CA TRP A 32 -3.55 -7.00 10.06
C TRP A 32 -3.16 -5.88 9.08
N LEU A 33 -3.38 -6.10 7.77
CA LEU A 33 -3.16 -5.10 6.71
C LEU A 33 -4.24 -4.01 6.74
N GLY A 34 -5.44 -4.33 7.24
CA GLY A 34 -6.57 -3.41 7.37
C GLY A 34 -6.48 -2.47 8.58
N HIS A 35 -5.55 -2.71 9.51
CA HIS A 35 -5.35 -1.82 10.65
C HIS A 35 -4.92 -0.43 10.19
N GLU A 36 -5.60 0.61 10.67
CA GLU A 36 -5.35 2.02 10.27
C GLU A 36 -3.87 2.41 10.41
N LYS A 37 -3.19 1.89 11.44
CA LYS A 37 -1.75 2.08 11.64
C LYS A 37 -0.90 1.45 10.53
N THR A 38 -1.24 0.24 10.10
CA THR A 38 -0.53 -0.48 9.04
C THR A 38 -0.72 0.23 7.70
N ILE A 39 -1.95 0.66 7.40
CA ILE A 39 -2.29 1.42 6.18
C ILE A 39 -1.52 2.74 6.14
N LYS A 40 -1.56 3.53 7.23
CA LYS A 40 -0.84 4.81 7.31
C LYS A 40 0.67 4.65 7.16
N ASN A 41 1.23 3.57 7.72
CA ASN A 41 2.67 3.29 7.63
C ASN A 41 3.07 2.53 6.36
N PHE A 42 2.13 2.10 5.52
CA PHE A 42 2.44 1.35 4.31
C PHE A 42 3.34 2.14 3.36
N ILE A 43 3.24 3.48 3.36
CA ILE A 43 4.07 4.38 2.55
C ILE A 43 5.58 4.21 2.80
N PHE A 44 5.99 3.76 3.99
CA PHE A 44 7.40 3.52 4.30
C PHE A 44 7.96 2.33 3.53
N VAL A 45 7.14 1.35 3.14
CA VAL A 45 7.58 0.17 2.39
C VAL A 45 8.14 0.53 1.00
N PRO A 46 7.39 1.20 0.10
CA PRO A 46 7.94 1.62 -1.19
C PRO A 46 9.06 2.66 -1.02
N MET A 47 9.01 3.52 0.00
CA MET A 47 10.06 4.51 0.27
C MET A 47 11.39 3.86 0.66
N ILE A 48 11.37 2.85 1.55
CA ILE A 48 12.56 2.08 1.91
C ILE A 48 13.09 1.31 0.70
N GLY A 49 12.18 0.69 -0.07
CA GLY A 49 12.54 0.00 -1.31
C GLY A 49 13.30 0.93 -2.26
N LEU A 50 12.80 2.14 -2.48
CA LEU A 50 13.45 3.13 -3.33
C LEU A 50 14.86 3.47 -2.87
N VAL A 51 15.04 3.79 -1.58
CA VAL A 51 16.35 4.15 -1.04
C VAL A 51 17.31 2.99 -1.18
N LEU A 52 16.87 1.77 -0.85
CA LEU A 52 17.69 0.56 -0.93
C LEU A 52 18.11 0.25 -2.37
N PHE A 53 17.18 0.28 -3.33
CA PHE A 53 17.48 0.03 -4.74
C PHE A 53 18.34 1.14 -5.36
N SER A 54 18.18 2.40 -4.91
CA SER A 54 19.04 3.50 -5.35
C SER A 54 20.47 3.31 -4.88
N ILE A 55 20.66 2.86 -3.63
CA ILE A 55 21.99 2.52 -3.08
C ILE A 55 22.58 1.33 -3.84
N LEU A 56 21.80 0.28 -4.08
CA LEU A 56 22.25 -0.88 -4.85
C LEU A 56 22.71 -0.50 -6.26
N GLY A 57 21.94 0.35 -6.95
CA GLY A 57 22.28 0.84 -8.28
C GLY A 57 23.56 1.68 -8.31
N PHE A 58 23.92 2.34 -7.20
CA PHE A 58 25.19 3.05 -7.08
C PHE A 58 26.39 2.09 -6.95
N PHE A 59 26.25 1.01 -6.17
CA PHE A 59 27.32 0.02 -6.00
C PHE A 59 27.46 -0.94 -7.18
N PHE A 60 26.36 -1.21 -7.89
CA PHE A 60 26.31 -2.10 -9.05
C PHE A 60 25.84 -1.29 -10.28
N PRO A 61 26.72 -0.47 -10.87
CA PRO A 61 26.38 0.31 -12.06
C PRO A 61 26.05 -0.62 -13.23
N LEU A 62 25.14 -0.16 -14.11
CA LEU A 62 24.79 -0.92 -15.31
C LEU A 62 26.02 -1.07 -16.22
N HIS A 63 26.23 -2.28 -16.73
CA HIS A 63 27.38 -2.62 -17.57
C HIS A 63 27.46 -1.81 -18.88
N HIS A 64 26.34 -1.28 -19.35
CA HIS A 64 26.24 -0.40 -20.52
C HIS A 64 25.48 0.86 -20.13
N PRO A 65 26.17 1.91 -19.62
CA PRO A 65 25.53 3.19 -19.40
C PRO A 65 25.11 3.77 -20.75
N ALA A 66 23.86 4.20 -20.85
CA ALA A 66 23.43 4.98 -22.00
C ALA A 66 24.08 6.36 -21.93
N ASP A 67 24.38 6.97 -23.07
CA ASP A 67 25.04 8.28 -23.11
C ASP A 67 24.27 9.35 -22.33
N TRP A 68 22.96 9.17 -22.14
CA TRP A 68 22.06 10.06 -21.41
C TRP A 68 21.86 9.80 -19.91
N ASP A 69 22.62 8.88 -19.33
CA ASP A 69 22.45 8.43 -17.94
C ASP A 69 23.14 9.36 -16.92
N PHE A 70 23.09 10.67 -17.16
CA PHE A 70 23.94 11.64 -16.46
C PHE A 70 23.34 12.23 -15.18
N PHE A 71 22.01 12.25 -15.02
CA PHE A 71 21.40 13.23 -14.11
C PHE A 71 20.35 12.70 -13.12
N ALA A 72 19.73 11.56 -13.38
CA ALA A 72 18.80 10.96 -12.42
C ALA A 72 18.86 9.44 -12.55
N SER A 73 19.11 8.77 -11.42
CA SER A 73 18.95 7.32 -11.34
C SER A 73 17.56 6.95 -11.89
N TYR A 74 17.50 5.94 -12.77
CA TYR A 74 16.24 5.38 -13.27
C TYR A 74 15.24 5.07 -12.14
N THR A 75 15.74 4.77 -10.95
CA THR A 75 14.94 4.55 -9.74
C THR A 75 14.19 5.81 -9.29
N LEU A 76 14.81 6.99 -9.37
CA LEU A 76 14.18 8.28 -9.05
C LEU A 76 13.14 8.67 -10.11
N ILE A 77 13.47 8.48 -11.39
CA ILE A 77 12.54 8.77 -12.50
C ILE A 77 11.30 7.86 -12.39
N GLY A 78 11.52 6.55 -12.20
CA GLY A 78 10.43 5.58 -12.04
C GLY A 78 9.55 5.88 -10.83
N PHE A 79 10.14 6.31 -9.72
CA PHE A 79 9.37 6.72 -8.54
C PHE A 79 8.57 7.98 -8.77
N ALA A 80 9.17 9.02 -9.36
CA ALA A 80 8.47 10.26 -9.68
C ALA A 80 7.29 9.99 -10.61
N ALA A 81 7.47 9.15 -11.64
CA ALA A 81 6.41 8.71 -12.54
C ALA A 81 5.31 7.94 -11.80
N TYR A 82 5.67 6.99 -10.92
CA TYR A 82 4.71 6.25 -10.12
C TYR A 82 3.89 7.16 -9.19
N SER A 83 4.56 8.04 -8.43
CA SER A 83 3.88 9.01 -7.57
C SER A 83 2.96 9.92 -8.37
N PHE A 84 3.38 10.38 -9.54
CA PHE A 84 2.55 11.18 -10.42
C PHE A 84 1.28 10.43 -10.84
N VAL A 85 1.38 9.17 -11.28
CA VAL A 85 0.23 8.35 -11.66
C VAL A 85 -0.72 8.13 -10.49
N VAL A 86 -0.19 7.78 -9.31
CA VAL A 86 -1.00 7.53 -8.10
C VAL A 86 -1.71 8.79 -7.63
N LEU A 87 -1.03 9.93 -7.60
CA LEU A 87 -1.63 11.21 -7.21
C LEU A 87 -2.64 11.72 -8.26
N SER A 88 -2.45 11.33 -9.52
CA SER A 88 -3.38 11.63 -10.61
C SER A 88 -4.66 10.80 -10.55
N ALA A 89 -4.78 9.83 -9.65
CA ALA A 89 -5.98 9.00 -9.54
C ALA A 89 -7.23 9.84 -9.25
N TRP A 90 -7.20 10.74 -8.26
CA TRP A 90 -8.35 11.59 -7.92
C TRP A 90 -8.82 12.52 -9.06
N PRO A 91 -7.94 13.34 -9.69
CA PRO A 91 -8.38 14.21 -10.77
C PRO A 91 -8.83 13.42 -12.00
N LEU A 92 -8.19 12.27 -12.30
CA LEU A 92 -8.59 11.42 -13.42
C LEU A 92 -9.93 10.74 -13.16
N PHE A 93 -10.17 10.29 -11.93
CA PHE A 93 -11.46 9.72 -11.53
C PHE A 93 -12.55 10.77 -11.65
N LYS A 94 -12.31 12.01 -11.23
CA LYS A 94 -13.26 13.11 -11.41
C LYS A 94 -13.53 13.45 -12.88
N LEU A 95 -12.52 13.32 -13.75
CA LEU A 95 -12.66 13.61 -15.18
C LEU A 95 -13.42 12.50 -15.93
N LEU A 96 -13.21 11.24 -15.55
CA LEU A 96 -13.86 10.08 -16.18
C LEU A 96 -15.14 9.65 -15.48
N SER A 97 -15.35 10.03 -14.22
CA SER A 97 -16.57 9.71 -13.48
C SER A 97 -17.75 10.32 -14.20
N ARG A 98 -18.73 9.48 -14.48
CA ARG A 98 -19.98 9.91 -15.10
C ARG A 98 -20.91 10.42 -14.00
N ASP A 99 -21.77 11.38 -14.34
CA ASP A 99 -22.72 11.95 -13.39
C ASP A 99 -23.58 10.86 -12.75
N GLU A 100 -23.94 11.05 -11.48
CA GLU A 100 -24.70 10.06 -10.70
C GLU A 100 -26.08 9.80 -11.33
N ASP A 101 -26.64 10.80 -12.01
CA ASP A 101 -27.93 10.74 -12.71
C ASP A 101 -27.86 10.08 -14.10
N TYR A 102 -26.69 9.53 -14.49
CA TYR A 102 -26.48 9.06 -15.86
C TYR A 102 -27.43 7.93 -16.29
N TYR A 103 -27.91 7.11 -15.34
CA TYR A 103 -28.84 6.02 -15.63
C TYR A 103 -30.32 6.44 -15.52
N GLY A 104 -30.60 7.71 -15.22
CA GLY A 104 -31.97 8.23 -15.16
C GLY A 104 -32.81 7.61 -14.05
N GLU A 105 -32.18 7.18 -12.96
CA GLU A 105 -32.91 6.88 -11.72
C GLU A 105 -33.25 8.22 -11.06
N ASP A 106 -34.29 8.88 -11.59
CA ASP A 106 -34.98 9.92 -10.85
C ASP A 106 -35.49 9.25 -9.57
N HIS A 107 -34.95 9.70 -8.42
CA HIS A 107 -35.46 9.35 -7.11
C HIS A 107 -36.90 9.91 -6.99
N ASP A 108 -37.87 9.15 -7.50
CA ASP A 108 -39.30 9.33 -7.24
C ASP A 108 -39.56 8.94 -5.77
N ASP A 109 -39.32 9.88 -4.86
CA ASP A 109 -39.86 9.93 -3.50
C ASP A 109 -41.18 10.75 -3.47
#